data_AF-A0A673KVX5-F1
#
_entry.id   AF-A0A673KVX5-F1
#
_cell.length_a   1.000
_cell.length_b   1.000
_cell.length_c   1.000
_cell.angle_alpha   90.00
_cell.angle_beta   90.00
_cell.angle_gamma   90.00
#
_symmetry.space_group_name_H-M   'P 1'
#
loop_
_entity.id
_entity.type
_entity.pdbx_description
1 polymer ?
#
loop_
_entity_poly.entity_id
_entity_poly.type
_entity_poly.pdbx_seq_one_letter_code
_entity_poly.pdbx_strand_id
1 'polypeptide(L)'
;ELSHISHTHLPSILTITVLEELVSALRASLTPVTTPSSAPVSPMALPASYAGDAAVCGGFLLQVDLFIEMQPQKFTTERSKEAFLISLLNGKALEWARAIWNANSAIINSYDAFKNHFKEVFGSTTGELSVSDQLLR
;
A
#
# COMPACT_ATOMS: atom_id res chain seq x y z
N GLU A 1 -21.21 -31.69 -75.77
CA GLU A 1 -20.34 -31.86 -74.58
C GLU A 1 -19.24 -30.82 -74.58
N LEU A 2 -19.57 -29.55 -74.30
CA LEU A 2 -18.62 -28.50 -73.93
C LEU A 2 -19.38 -27.50 -73.04
N SER A 3 -19.45 -27.83 -71.74
CA SER A 3 -19.78 -26.87 -70.69
C SER A 3 -18.74 -27.04 -69.60
N HIS A 4 -17.79 -26.12 -69.52
CA HIS A 4 -17.01 -25.97 -68.30
C HIS A 4 -17.05 -24.52 -67.87
N ILE A 5 -17.73 -24.37 -66.74
CA ILE A 5 -18.13 -23.14 -66.07
C ILE A 5 -16.90 -22.53 -65.39
N SER A 6 -16.84 -21.20 -65.43
CA SER A 6 -15.91 -20.34 -64.71
C SER A 6 -15.73 -20.75 -63.25
N HIS A 7 -14.49 -21.04 -62.85
CA HIS A 7 -14.14 -21.12 -61.42
C HIS A 7 -13.74 -19.73 -60.93
N THR A 8 -14.51 -19.25 -59.96
CA THR A 8 -14.41 -17.97 -59.27
C THR A 8 -13.12 -17.88 -58.44
N HIS A 9 -12.24 -16.96 -58.81
CA HIS A 9 -11.03 -16.62 -58.05
C HIS A 9 -11.36 -15.54 -57.00
N LEU A 10 -11.83 -15.94 -55.82
CA LEU A 10 -12.19 -14.99 -54.75
C LEU A 10 -11.95 -15.47 -53.28
N PRO A 11 -10.86 -16.18 -52.91
CA PRO A 11 -10.56 -16.41 -51.49
C PRO A 11 -9.52 -15.44 -50.88
N SER A 12 -8.72 -14.72 -51.66
CA SER A 12 -7.53 -14.02 -51.13
C SER A 12 -7.78 -12.61 -50.58
N ILE A 13 -8.85 -11.93 -51.02
CA ILE A 13 -9.14 -10.55 -50.54
C ILE A 13 -9.79 -10.60 -49.16
N LEU A 14 -10.67 -11.58 -48.91
CA LEU A 14 -11.39 -11.71 -47.65
C LEU A 14 -10.47 -12.05 -46.46
N THR A 15 -9.37 -12.76 -46.71
CA THR A 15 -8.39 -13.11 -45.68
C THR A 15 -7.49 -11.93 -45.30
N ILE A 16 -7.13 -11.07 -46.25
CA ILE A 16 -6.34 -9.85 -46.00
C ILE A 16 -7.14 -8.86 -45.13
N THR A 17 -8.44 -8.69 -45.40
CA THR A 17 -9.28 -7.76 -44.63
C THR A 17 -9.42 -8.17 -43.15
N VAL A 18 -9.54 -9.47 -42.88
CA VAL A 18 -9.64 -9.98 -41.50
C VAL A 18 -8.33 -9.79 -40.74
N LEU A 19 -7.18 -9.97 -41.41
CA LEU A 19 -5.88 -9.79 -40.78
C LEU A 19 -5.63 -8.32 -40.40
N GLU A 20 -5.99 -7.37 -41.26
CA GLU A 20 -5.87 -5.93 -40.99
C GLU A 20 -6.76 -5.48 -39.81
N GLU A 21 -7.96 -6.06 -39.69
CA GLU A 21 -8.86 -5.79 -38.57
C GLU A 21 -8.26 -6.27 -37.24
N LEU A 22 -7.73 -7.50 -37.22
CA LEU A 22 -7.10 -8.07 -36.02
C LEU A 22 -5.85 -7.29 -35.60
N VAL A 23 -5.04 -6.84 -36.55
CA VAL A 23 -3.86 -5.99 -36.29
C VAL A 23 -4.28 -4.63 -35.73
N SER A 24 -5.36 -4.04 -36.24
CA SER A 24 -5.90 -2.77 -35.73
C SER A 24 -6.47 -2.90 -34.33
N ALA A 25 -7.21 -3.99 -34.06
CA ALA A 25 -7.75 -4.29 -32.73
C ALA A 25 -6.62 -4.51 -31.71
N LEU A 26 -5.54 -5.19 -32.12
CA LEU A 26 -4.36 -5.40 -31.27
C LEU A 26 -3.63 -4.09 -30.98
N ARG A 27 -3.46 -3.19 -31.95
CA ARG A 27 -2.89 -1.86 -31.72
C ARG A 27 -3.73 -1.02 -30.77
N ALA A 28 -5.06 -1.06 -30.89
CA ALA A 28 -5.95 -0.37 -29.97
C ALA A 28 -5.82 -0.91 -28.54
N SER A 29 -5.68 -2.23 -28.39
CA SER A 29 -5.50 -2.91 -27.09
C SER A 29 -4.13 -2.66 -26.45
N LEU A 30 -3.10 -2.35 -27.25
CA LEU A 30 -1.75 -2.04 -26.79
C LEU A 30 -1.54 -0.53 -26.56
N THR A 31 -2.56 0.30 -26.70
CA THR A 31 -2.45 1.70 -26.29
C THR A 31 -2.17 1.72 -24.79
N PRO A 32 -1.09 2.38 -24.33
CA PRO A 32 -0.80 2.47 -22.92
C PRO A 32 -1.98 3.17 -22.27
N VAL A 33 -2.67 2.47 -21.36
CA VAL A 33 -3.64 3.08 -20.45
C VAL A 33 -2.91 4.25 -19.81
N THR A 34 -3.26 5.47 -20.21
CA THR A 34 -2.88 6.67 -19.47
C THR A 34 -3.62 6.58 -18.14
N THR A 35 -3.00 5.90 -17.18
CA THR A 35 -3.34 6.04 -15.77
C THR A 35 -3.37 7.53 -15.49
N PRO A 36 -4.47 8.08 -14.92
CA PRO A 36 -4.49 9.48 -14.55
C PRO A 36 -3.27 9.72 -13.67
N SER A 37 -2.39 10.62 -14.13
CA SER A 37 -1.22 11.05 -13.37
C SER A 37 -1.74 11.48 -12.01
N SER A 38 -1.42 10.68 -10.98
CA SER A 38 -1.74 11.01 -9.60
C SER A 38 -1.28 12.45 -9.39
N ALA A 39 -2.22 13.33 -9.02
CA ALA A 39 -1.87 14.70 -8.64
C ALA A 39 -0.74 14.61 -7.60
N PRO A 40 0.24 15.54 -7.60
CA PRO A 40 1.30 15.51 -6.61
C PRO A 40 0.66 15.58 -5.23
N VAL A 41 0.58 14.44 -4.56
CA VAL A 41 0.12 14.33 -3.19
C VAL A 41 1.12 15.15 -2.39
N SER A 42 0.65 16.23 -1.76
CA SER A 42 1.50 17.02 -0.89
C SER A 42 2.16 16.05 0.10
N PRO A 43 3.51 15.96 0.15
CA PRO A 43 4.17 14.93 0.91
C PRO A 43 3.81 15.11 2.38
N MET A 44 3.15 14.11 2.97
CA MET A 44 2.91 14.10 4.40
C MET A 44 4.25 14.23 5.13
N ALA A 45 4.28 15.07 6.16
CA ALA A 45 5.44 15.12 7.04
C ALA A 45 5.66 13.74 7.66
N LEU A 46 6.93 13.33 7.73
CA LEU A 46 7.31 12.10 8.42
C LEU A 46 6.94 12.22 9.91
N PRO A 47 6.36 11.18 10.55
CA PRO A 47 6.13 11.20 11.98
C PRO A 47 7.42 11.44 12.78
N ALA A 48 7.30 12.05 13.96
CA ALA A 48 8.46 12.32 14.81
C ALA A 48 9.05 11.02 15.38
N SER A 49 10.35 11.04 15.70
CA SER A 49 11.00 9.90 16.35
C SER A 49 10.45 9.66 17.76
N TYR A 50 10.26 8.41 18.16
CA TYR A 50 9.63 8.03 19.41
C TYR A 50 10.58 7.30 20.38
N ALA A 51 10.69 7.83 21.60
CA ALA A 51 11.59 7.33 22.64
C ALA A 51 10.92 6.43 23.69
N GLY A 52 9.62 6.12 23.57
CA GLY A 52 8.90 5.33 24.58
C GLY A 52 8.19 6.14 25.67
N ASP A 53 7.83 7.41 25.41
CA ASP A 53 7.02 8.20 26.33
C ASP A 53 5.53 7.84 26.22
N ALA A 54 4.93 7.46 27.34
CA ALA A 54 3.55 6.99 27.40
C ALA A 54 2.52 8.10 27.16
N ALA A 55 2.86 9.36 27.47
CA ALA A 55 1.97 10.49 27.27
C ALA A 55 1.70 10.76 25.78
N VAL A 56 2.66 10.45 24.91
CA VAL A 56 2.59 10.73 23.46
C VAL A 56 2.37 9.47 22.61
N CYS A 57 2.32 8.28 23.23
CA CYS A 57 2.20 7.00 22.54
C CYS A 57 0.98 6.96 21.59
N GLY A 58 -0.19 7.39 22.06
CA GLY A 58 -1.42 7.39 21.26
C GLY A 58 -1.32 8.31 20.03
N GLY A 59 -0.82 9.54 20.22
CA GLY A 59 -0.63 10.50 19.13
C GLY A 59 0.42 10.04 18.12
N PHE A 60 1.52 9.42 18.59
CA PHE A 60 2.53 8.84 17.72
C PHE A 60 1.96 7.74 16.81
N LEU A 61 1.22 6.78 17.37
CA LEU A 61 0.62 5.70 16.57
C LEU A 61 -0.39 6.22 15.54
N LEU A 62 -1.18 7.25 15.91
CA LEU A 62 -2.10 7.89 14.98
C LEU A 62 -1.36 8.53 13.78
N GLN A 63 -0.25 9.24 14.04
CA GLN A 63 0.57 9.82 12.96
C GLN A 63 1.15 8.76 12.03
N VAL A 64 1.59 7.62 12.57
CA VAL A 64 2.10 6.51 11.77
C VAL A 64 1.00 5.88 10.92
N ASP A 65 -0.18 5.62 11.49
CA ASP A 65 -1.31 5.06 10.76
C ASP A 65 -1.76 5.96 9.61
N LEU A 66 -1.87 7.27 9.84
CA LEU A 66 -2.21 8.25 8.80
C LEU A 66 -1.16 8.30 7.67
N PHE A 67 0.13 8.21 8.02
CA PHE A 67 1.21 8.20 7.02
C PHE A 67 1.14 6.98 6.11
N ILE A 68 0.85 5.81 6.70
CA ILE A 68 0.67 4.57 5.95
C ILE A 68 -0.58 4.65 5.06
N GLU A 69 -1.70 5.15 5.60
CA GLU A 69 -2.96 5.30 4.88
C GLU A 69 -2.85 6.21 3.65
N MET A 70 -2.06 7.27 3.73
CA MET A 70 -1.84 8.16 2.59
C MET A 70 -0.90 7.59 1.52
N GLN A 71 -0.13 6.54 1.84
CA GLN A 71 0.87 5.97 0.93
C GLN A 71 0.76 4.43 0.83
N PRO A 72 -0.44 3.87 0.55
CA PRO A 72 -0.68 2.43 0.63
C PRO A 72 0.20 1.62 -0.34
N GLN A 73 0.59 2.25 -1.46
CA GLN A 73 1.48 1.68 -2.47
C GLN A 73 2.90 1.39 -1.93
N LYS A 74 3.36 2.10 -0.90
CA LYS A 74 4.66 1.88 -0.25
C LYS A 74 4.59 0.82 0.86
N PHE A 75 3.39 0.52 1.34
CA PHE A 75 3.14 -0.32 2.51
C PHE A 75 2.28 -1.53 2.18
N THR A 76 2.70 -2.26 1.14
CA THR A 76 1.96 -3.40 0.58
C THR A 76 1.98 -4.65 1.46
N THR A 77 2.88 -4.71 2.45
CA THR A 77 3.04 -5.86 3.35
C THR A 77 3.00 -5.42 4.81
N GLU A 78 2.55 -6.30 5.70
CA GLU A 78 2.58 -6.07 7.15
C GLU A 78 4.01 -5.78 7.63
N ARG A 79 4.99 -6.50 7.09
CA ARG A 79 6.42 -6.30 7.37
C ARG A 79 6.92 -4.91 6.99
N SER A 80 6.44 -4.35 5.88
CA SER A 80 6.81 -2.98 5.48
C SER A 80 6.26 -1.91 6.43
N LYS A 81 5.06 -2.13 6.99
CA LYS A 81 4.45 -1.23 7.99
C LYS A 81 5.20 -1.30 9.31
N GLU A 82 5.50 -2.50 9.79
CA GLU A 82 6.30 -2.72 11.00
C GLU A 82 7.70 -2.13 10.89
N ALA A 83 8.39 -2.38 9.77
CA ALA A 83 9.74 -1.85 9.54
C ALA A 83 9.74 -0.32 9.54
N PHE A 84 8.72 0.30 8.96
CA PHE A 84 8.55 1.75 9.00
C PHE A 84 8.33 2.25 10.43
N LEU A 85 7.41 1.65 11.18
CA LEU A 85 7.17 2.05 12.56
C LEU A 85 8.43 1.88 13.42
N ILE A 86 9.20 0.79 13.24
CA ILE A 86 10.49 0.56 13.92
C ILE A 86 11.52 1.62 13.53
N SER A 87 11.55 2.05 12.26
CA SER A 87 12.50 3.08 11.79
C SER A 87 12.30 4.44 12.46
N LEU A 88 11.13 4.66 13.05
CA LEU A 88 10.80 5.87 13.80
C LEU A 88 11.15 5.77 15.29
N LEU A 89 11.60 4.61 15.77
CA LEU A 89 11.92 4.41 17.18
C LEU A 89 13.34 4.84 17.51
N ASN A 90 13.53 5.36 18.73
CA ASN A 90 14.85 5.62 19.30
C ASN A 90 14.85 5.26 20.80
N GLY A 91 16.02 5.36 21.44
CA GLY A 91 16.19 5.09 22.87
C GLY A 91 15.62 3.71 23.28
N LYS A 92 14.94 3.67 24.43
CA LYS A 92 14.35 2.44 24.99
C LYS A 92 13.31 1.78 24.08
N ALA A 93 12.62 2.54 23.23
CA ALA A 93 11.64 1.98 22.30
C ALA A 93 12.33 1.15 21.20
N LEU A 94 13.47 1.63 20.70
CA LEU A 94 14.26 0.87 19.73
C LEU A 94 14.92 -0.37 20.36
N GLU A 95 15.38 -0.26 21.61
CA GLU A 95 15.93 -1.41 22.34
C GLU A 95 14.87 -2.52 22.54
N TRP A 96 13.64 -2.15 22.89
CA TRP A 96 12.51 -3.06 22.95
C TRP A 96 12.21 -3.72 21.61
N ALA A 97 12.16 -2.93 20.52
CA ALA A 97 11.90 -3.46 19.19
C ALA A 97 12.98 -4.46 18.76
N ARG A 98 14.26 -4.16 19.07
CA ARG A 98 15.38 -5.07 18.82
C ARG A 98 15.24 -6.39 19.59
N ALA A 99 14.80 -6.34 20.85
CA ALA A 99 14.59 -7.54 21.66
C ALA A 99 13.49 -8.45 21.06
N ILE A 100 12.36 -7.88 20.66
CA ILE A 100 11.27 -8.61 20.00
C ILE A 100 11.73 -9.21 18.67
N TRP A 101 12.48 -8.43 17.88
CA TRP A 101 12.97 -8.86 16.58
C TRP A 101 13.90 -10.07 16.71
N ASN A 102 14.83 -10.04 17.66
CA ASN A 102 15.74 -11.14 17.93
C ASN A 102 15.05 -12.37 18.52
N ALA A 103 13.92 -12.19 19.21
CA ALA A 103 13.15 -13.29 19.75
C ALA A 103 12.35 -14.05 18.67
N ASN A 104 12.38 -13.61 17.41
CA ASN A 104 11.57 -14.18 16.32
C ASN A 104 10.07 -14.28 16.70
N SER A 105 9.59 -13.33 17.50
CA SER A 105 8.24 -13.38 18.07
C SER A 105 7.18 -13.43 16.97
N ALA A 106 6.17 -14.28 17.10
CA ALA A 106 5.08 -14.36 16.12
C ALA A 106 4.30 -13.02 15.97
N ILE A 107 4.46 -12.11 16.92
CA ILE A 107 3.86 -10.77 16.96
C ILE A 107 4.35 -9.89 15.79
N ILE A 108 5.53 -10.13 15.21
CA ILE A 108 6.08 -9.39 14.05
C ILE A 108 5.58 -9.88 12.69
N ASN A 109 4.42 -10.55 12.64
CA ASN A 109 3.78 -10.98 11.39
C ASN A 109 2.46 -10.26 11.12
N SER A 110 2.06 -9.36 12.02
CA SER A 110 0.83 -8.58 11.91
C SER A 110 1.09 -7.20 12.47
N TYR A 111 0.85 -6.18 11.64
CA TYR A 111 1.03 -4.81 12.06
C TYR A 111 0.09 -4.45 13.22
N ASP A 112 -1.12 -5.00 13.23
CA ASP A 112 -2.07 -4.78 14.32
C ASP A 112 -1.60 -5.42 15.64
N ALA A 113 -1.14 -6.67 15.58
CA ALA A 113 -0.58 -7.35 16.76
C ALA A 113 0.64 -6.60 17.31
N PHE A 114 1.53 -6.13 16.42
CA PHE A 114 2.68 -5.31 16.80
C PHE A 114 2.24 -4.02 17.49
N LYS A 115 1.26 -3.28 16.93
CA LYS A 115 0.73 -2.04 17.53
C LYS A 115 0.07 -2.29 18.88
N ASN A 116 -0.68 -3.38 19.04
CA ASN A 116 -1.33 -3.69 20.30
C ASN A 116 -0.28 -3.99 21.38
N HIS A 117 0.74 -4.79 21.06
CA HIS A 117 1.83 -5.04 21.99
C HIS A 117 2.64 -3.77 22.29
N PHE A 118 2.84 -2.91 21.30
CA PHE A 118 3.44 -1.59 21.49
C PHE A 118 2.65 -0.74 22.50
N LYS A 119 1.31 -0.71 22.38
CA LYS A 119 0.43 -0.01 23.32
C LYS A 119 0.45 -0.64 24.71
N GLU A 120 0.56 -1.95 24.84
CA GLU A 120 0.69 -2.61 26.14
C GLU A 120 1.98 -2.18 26.87
N VAL A 121 3.07 -2.02 26.12
CA VAL A 121 4.39 -1.70 26.68
C VAL A 121 4.57 -0.21 26.92
N PHE A 122 4.08 0.63 26.01
CA PHE A 122 4.31 2.07 26.02
C PHE A 122 3.06 2.91 26.21
N GLY A 123 1.86 2.34 26.17
CA GLY A 123 0.62 3.08 26.38
C GLY A 123 0.44 3.50 27.84
N SER A 124 -0.27 4.60 28.05
CA SER A 124 -0.73 4.98 29.38
C SER A 124 -1.96 4.16 29.74
N THR A 125 -1.96 3.47 30.89
CA THR A 125 -3.15 2.75 31.41
C THR A 125 -4.28 3.69 31.82
N THR A 126 -4.02 5.00 31.85
CA THR A 126 -4.97 6.03 32.23
C THR A 126 -5.75 6.51 31.01
N GLY A 127 -6.80 5.75 30.70
CA GLY A 127 -8.10 6.25 30.25
C GLY A 127 -8.14 7.13 29.01
N GLU A 128 -8.63 6.55 27.92
CA GLU A 128 -9.29 7.20 26.78
C GLU A 128 -10.42 8.20 27.13
N LEU A 129 -10.63 8.55 28.41
CA LEU A 129 -11.77 9.32 28.89
C LEU A 129 -11.43 10.70 29.48
N SER A 130 -10.19 11.20 29.39
CA SER A 130 -9.85 12.49 30.03
C SER A 130 -9.42 13.62 29.09
N VAL A 131 -8.96 13.33 27.87
CA VAL A 131 -8.48 14.38 26.95
C VAL A 131 -9.64 14.97 26.15
N SER A 132 -10.61 14.15 25.75
CA SER A 132 -11.84 14.58 25.05
C SER A 132 -12.67 15.58 25.89
N ASP A 133 -12.81 15.35 27.20
CA ASP A 133 -13.54 16.26 28.12
C ASP A 133 -12.80 17.58 28.40
N GLN A 134 -11.48 17.63 28.25
CA GLN A 134 -10.69 18.84 28.48
C GLN A 134 -10.45 19.68 27.22
N LEU A 135 -10.47 19.09 26.03
CA LEU A 135 -10.28 19.82 24.76
C LEU A 135 -11.57 20.35 24.13
N LEU A 136 -12.73 19.82 24.52
CA LEU A 136 -14.04 20.19 23.96
C LEU A 136 -14.82 21.19 24.85
N ARG A 137 -14.18 21.80 25.86
CA ARG A 137 -14.82 22.75 26.78
C ARG A 137 -14.43 24.20 26.51
#